data_AF-A0A5Q6PBQ3-F1
#
_entry.id   AF-A0A5Q6PBQ3-F1
#
_cell.length_a   1.000
_cell.length_b   1.000
_cell.length_c   1.000
_cell.angle_alpha   90.00
_cell.angle_beta   90.00
_cell.angle_gamma   90.00
#
_symmetry.space_group_name_H-M   'P 1'
#
loop_
_entity.id
_entity.type
_entity.pdbx_description
1 polymer ?
#
loop_
_entity_poly.entity_id
_entity_poly.type
_entity_poly.pdbx_seq_one_letter_code
_entity_poly.pdbx_strand_id
1 'polypeptide(L)'
;MLKSVENYKEWQTDHIVPYSKSGDDSYDNCVLSCRTCNFIKGTWNPLNVLNGEPVSRDKLIQLSKNYVLEKRECIESQIHEYRRITQKHS
;
A
#
# COMPACT_ATOMS: atom_id res chain seq x y z
N MET A 1 -12.74 -7.83 -9.48
CA MET A 1 -11.49 -7.32 -10.08
C MET A 1 -11.69 -6.99 -11.55
N LEU A 2 -11.89 -7.97 -12.44
CA LEU A 2 -12.03 -7.72 -13.89
C LEU A 2 -13.49 -7.56 -14.35
N LYS A 3 -14.33 -6.90 -13.53
CA LYS A 3 -15.79 -6.83 -13.76
C LYS A 3 -16.21 -5.63 -14.62
N SER A 4 -15.43 -4.55 -14.61
CA SER A 4 -15.66 -3.34 -15.40
C SER A 4 -14.33 -2.62 -15.63
N VAL A 5 -14.33 -1.61 -16.50
CA VAL A 5 -13.14 -0.78 -16.75
C VAL A 5 -12.71 -0.08 -15.46
N GLU A 6 -13.65 0.47 -14.70
CA GLU A 6 -13.41 1.14 -13.43
C GLU A 6 -12.80 0.16 -12.43
N ASN A 7 -13.43 -1.01 -12.27
CA ASN A 7 -12.92 -2.04 -11.36
C ASN A 7 -11.52 -2.51 -11.75
N TYR A 8 -11.20 -2.64 -13.04
CA TYR A 8 -9.87 -3.01 -13.52
C TYR A 8 -8.84 -1.90 -13.25
N LYS A 9 -9.19 -0.64 -13.49
CA LYS A 9 -8.32 0.52 -13.29
C LYS A 9 -8.00 0.83 -11.82
N GLU A 10 -8.76 0.25 -10.90
CA GLU A 10 -8.45 0.28 -9.46
C GLU A 10 -7.33 -0.70 -9.05
N TRP A 11 -6.81 -1.54 -9.95
CA TRP A 11 -5.70 -2.45 -9.64
C TRP A 11 -4.41 -2.04 -10.32
N GLN A 12 -3.30 -2.22 -9.62
CA GLN A 12 -1.96 -1.94 -10.10
C GLN A 12 -0.98 -3.05 -9.70
N THR A 13 0.06 -3.23 -10.51
CA THR A 13 1.24 -3.97 -10.10
C THR A 13 2.03 -3.13 -9.10
N ASP A 14 2.29 -3.69 -7.93
CA ASP A 14 3.07 -3.08 -6.85
C ASP A 14 4.29 -3.96 -6.56
N HIS A 15 5.43 -3.32 -6.35
CA HIS A 15 6.68 -3.97 -5.96
C HIS A 15 6.69 -4.15 -4.44
N ILE A 16 6.73 -5.40 -3.96
CA ILE A 16 6.80 -5.75 -2.52
C ILE A 16 7.91 -4.94 -1.85
N VAL A 17 9.13 -5.02 -2.39
CA VAL A 17 10.23 -4.10 -2.10
C VAL A 17 10.26 -3.04 -3.20
N PRO A 18 10.16 -1.73 -2.89
CA PRO A 18 10.10 -0.70 -3.93
C PRO A 18 11.26 -0.79 -4.92
N TYR A 19 10.97 -0.70 -6.22
CA TYR A 19 11.99 -0.75 -7.28
C TYR A 19 13.12 0.26 -7.05
N SER A 20 12.81 1.46 -6.54
CA SER A 20 13.81 2.49 -6.20
C SER A 20 14.79 2.10 -5.08
N LYS A 21 14.57 0.96 -4.41
CA LYS A 21 15.40 0.43 -3.32
C LYS A 21 16.08 -0.88 -3.68
N SER A 22 15.44 -1.75 -4.46
CA SER A 22 15.99 -3.06 -4.85
C SER A 22 16.53 -3.11 -6.29
N GLY A 23 16.02 -2.28 -7.19
CA GLY A 23 16.20 -2.45 -8.63
C GLY A 23 15.53 -3.70 -9.21
N ASP A 24 14.68 -4.38 -8.43
CA ASP A 24 14.09 -5.67 -8.78
C ASP A 24 12.68 -5.50 -9.35
N ASP A 25 12.54 -5.75 -10.66
CA ASP A 25 11.27 -5.73 -11.40
C ASP A 25 10.78 -7.16 -11.73
N SER A 26 11.31 -8.17 -11.05
CA SER A 26 10.91 -9.57 -11.27
C SER A 26 9.47 -9.81 -10.81
N TYR A 27 8.87 -10.87 -11.36
CA TYR A 27 7.56 -11.35 -10.92
C TYR A 27 7.54 -11.68 -9.41
N ASP A 28 8.67 -12.16 -8.88
CA ASP A 28 8.84 -12.51 -7.47
C ASP A 28 8.92 -11.30 -6.53
N ASN A 29 9.11 -10.09 -7.06
CA ASN A 29 8.92 -8.84 -6.33
C ASN A 29 7.58 -8.16 -6.64
N CYS A 30 6.81 -8.63 -7.63
CA CYS A 30 5.55 -7.99 -8.03
C CYS A 30 4.31 -8.66 -7.39
N VAL A 31 3.33 -7.84 -6.98
CA VAL A 31 2.01 -8.27 -6.53
C VAL A 31 0.92 -7.40 -7.13
N LEU A 32 -0.31 -7.91 -7.18
CA LEU A 32 -1.48 -7.14 -7.55
C LEU A 32 -2.06 -6.44 -6.33
N SER A 33 -2.16 -5.11 -6.35
CA SER A 33 -2.70 -4.31 -5.25
C SER A 33 -3.69 -3.27 -5.74
N CYS A 34 -4.53 -2.76 -4.83
CA CYS A 34 -5.43 -1.66 -5.18
C CYS A 34 -4.63 -0.37 -5.39
N ARG A 35 -5.07 0.51 -6.29
CA ARG A 35 -4.39 1.79 -6.61
C ARG A 35 -4.17 2.64 -5.37
N THR A 36 -5.19 2.77 -4.52
CA THR A 36 -5.08 3.48 -3.23
C THR A 36 -4.06 2.82 -2.30
N CYS A 37 -4.01 1.49 -2.28
CA CYS A 37 -3.11 0.71 -1.42
C CYS A 37 -1.65 0.93 -1.85
N ASN A 38 -1.38 0.81 -3.15
CA ASN A 38 -0.07 1.07 -3.76
C ASN A 38 0.39 2.50 -3.46
N PHE A 39 -0.51 3.48 -3.64
CA PHE A 39 -0.23 4.88 -3.36
C PHE A 39 0.10 5.14 -1.88
N ILE A 40 -0.67 4.55 -0.96
CA ILE A 40 -0.44 4.67 0.49
C ILE A 40 0.90 4.02 0.89
N LYS A 41 1.23 2.85 0.32
CA LYS A 41 2.52 2.19 0.57
C LYS A 41 3.68 3.06 0.08
N GLY A 42 3.54 3.65 -1.11
CA GLY A 42 4.54 4.54 -1.69
C GLY A 42 5.92 3.87 -1.75
N THR A 43 6.93 4.52 -1.18
CA THR A 43 8.32 4.04 -1.14
C THR A 43 8.68 3.32 0.16
N TRP A 44 7.69 2.97 0.99
CA TRP A 44 7.95 2.21 2.21
C TRP A 44 8.49 0.82 1.88
N ASN A 45 9.59 0.45 2.55
CA ASN A 45 10.31 -0.78 2.32
C ASN A 45 10.11 -1.74 3.50
N PRO A 46 9.47 -2.92 3.31
CA PRO A 46 9.27 -3.90 4.38
C PRO A 46 10.58 -4.48 4.92
N LEU A 47 11.69 -4.40 4.19
CA LEU A 47 12.99 -4.85 4.68
C LEU A 47 13.55 -3.98 5.81
N ASN A 48 13.13 -2.71 5.91
CA ASN A 48 13.62 -1.79 6.95
C ASN A 48 13.15 -2.16 8.36
N VAL A 49 12.13 -3.01 8.49
CA VAL A 49 11.62 -3.48 9.80
C VAL A 49 12.13 -4.87 10.16
N LEU A 50 13.03 -5.43 9.35
CA LEU A 50 13.60 -6.76 9.53
C LEU A 50 15.08 -6.63 9.88
N ASN A 51 15.53 -7.43 10.85
CA ASN A 51 16.92 -7.42 11.32
C ASN A 51 17.84 -8.33 10.48
N GLY A 52 17.67 -8.35 9.16
CA GLY A 52 18.50 -9.16 8.25
C GLY A 52 18.18 -10.65 8.20
N GLU A 53 17.11 -11.10 8.86
CA GLU A 53 16.64 -12.49 8.80
C GLU A 53 16.08 -12.83 7.41
N PRO A 54 16.36 -14.03 6.86
CA PRO A 54 15.69 -14.53 5.66
C PRO A 54 14.17 -14.51 5.88
N VAL A 55 13.46 -13.83 4.98
CA VAL A 55 12.01 -13.68 5.07
C VAL A 55 11.33 -14.19 3.81
N SER A 56 10.20 -14.86 4.02
CA SER A 56 9.38 -15.33 2.92
C SER A 56 8.69 -14.14 2.21
N ARG A 57 8.39 -14.33 0.92
CA ARG A 57 7.56 -13.41 0.14
C ARG A 57 6.24 -13.08 0.85
N ASP A 58 5.58 -14.10 1.41
CA ASP A 58 4.32 -13.90 2.14
C ASP A 58 4.47 -13.02 3.39
N LYS A 59 5.60 -13.13 4.10
CA LYS A 59 5.88 -12.27 5.25
C LYS A 59 6.03 -10.82 4.82
N LEU A 60 6.75 -10.55 3.74
CA LEU A 60 6.91 -9.20 3.19
C LEU A 60 5.58 -8.59 2.73
N ILE A 61 4.73 -9.39 2.08
CA ILE A 61 3.37 -9.02 1.71
C ILE A 61 2.56 -8.68 2.96
N GLN A 62 2.64 -9.50 4.01
CA GLN A 62 1.91 -9.26 5.25
C GLN A 62 2.36 -7.98 5.96
N LEU A 63 3.66 -7.70 6.01
CA LEU A 63 4.20 -6.45 6.57
C LEU A 63 3.68 -5.24 5.80
N SER A 64 3.67 -5.32 4.46
CA SER A 64 3.13 -4.28 3.59
C SER A 64 1.63 -4.05 3.79
N LYS A 65 0.85 -5.12 3.96
CA LYS A 65 -0.58 -5.02 4.28
C LYS A 65 -0.81 -4.30 5.61
N ASN A 66 -0.08 -4.69 6.65
CA ASN A 66 -0.20 -4.07 7.97
C ASN A 66 0.12 -2.56 7.90
N TYR A 67 1.23 -2.19 7.27
CA TYR A 67 1.60 -0.79 7.07
C TYR A 67 0.49 0.01 6.37
N VAL A 68 -0.05 -0.53 5.27
CA VAL A 68 -1.13 0.13 4.52
C VAL A 68 -2.38 0.29 5.37
N LEU A 69 -2.77 -0.73 6.15
CA LEU A 69 -3.95 -0.66 7.03
C LEU A 69 -3.78 0.42 8.11
N GLU A 70 -2.64 0.47 8.79
CA GLU A 70 -2.35 1.51 9.78
C GLU A 70 -2.41 2.92 9.17
N LYS A 71 -1.86 3.10 7.96
CA LYS A 71 -1.93 4.39 7.26
C LYS A 71 -3.35 4.74 6.82
N ARG A 72 -4.15 3.76 6.40
CA ARG A 72 -5.57 3.97 6.07
C ARG A 72 -6.36 4.45 7.28
N GLU A 73 -6.17 3.84 8.45
CA GLU A 73 -6.84 4.27 9.68
C GLU A 73 -6.50 5.72 10.07
N CYS A 74 -5.23 6.11 9.89
CA CYS A 74 -4.80 7.49 10.07
C CYS A 74 -5.47 8.45 9.08
N ILE A 75 -5.53 8.09 7.80
CA ILE A 75 -6.18 8.89 6.75
C ILE A 75 -7.69 9.00 7.01
N GLU A 76 -8.37 7.92 7.40
CA GLU A 76 -9.81 7.94 7.75
C GLU A 76 -10.07 8.88 8.93
N SER A 77 -9.19 8.89 9.93
CA SER A 77 -9.27 9.81 11.06
C SER A 77 -9.11 11.28 10.61
N GLN A 78 -8.20 11.56 9.68
CA GLN A 78 -8.03 12.89 9.09
C GLN A 78 -9.27 13.31 8.30
N ILE A 79 -9.83 12.42 7.46
CA ILE A 79 -11.07 12.66 6.71
C ILE A 79 -12.22 13.00 7.66
N HIS A 80 -12.34 12.27 8.77
CA HIS A 80 -13.34 12.55 9.79
C HIS A 80 -13.19 13.96 10.36
N GLU A 81 -11.96 14.40 10.65
CA GLU A 81 -11.72 15.75 11.16
C GLU A 81 -12.04 16.83 10.12
N TYR A 82 -11.63 16.63 8.86
CA TYR A 82 -11.97 17.56 7.78
C TYR A 82 -13.48 17.70 7.59
N ARG A 83 -14.24 16.59 7.68
CA ARG A 83 -15.71 16.62 7.61
C ARG A 83 -16.30 17.49 8.72
N ARG A 84 -15.80 17.39 9.97
CA ARG A 84 -16.25 18.23 11.09
C ARG A 84 -16.02 19.71 10.82
N ILE A 85 -14.86 20.07 10.26
CA ILE A 85 -14.50 21.46 9.95
C ILE A 85 -15.43 22.00 8.86
N THR A 86 -15.57 21.28 7.73
CA THR A 86 -16.35 21.76 6.59
C THR A 86 -17.84 21.88 6.89
N GLN A 87 -18.40 20.98 7.71
CA GLN A 87 -19.82 21.01 8.08
C GLN A 87 -20.16 22.15 9.06
N LYS A 88 -19.20 22.66 9.84
CA LYS A 88 -19.42 23.82 10.74
C LYS A 88 -19.43 25.16 10.00
N HIS A 89 -19.01 25.18 8.74
CA HIS A 89 -18.93 26.37 7.90
C HIS A 89 -19.91 26.33 6.71
N SER A 90 -20.89 25.41 6.75
CA SER A 90 -22.02 25.31 5.81
C SER A 90 -23.30 25.74 6.51
#